data_AF-A0A1I4DYJ1-F1
#
_entry.id   AF-A0A1I4DYJ1-F1
#
_cell.length_a   1.000
_cell.length_b   1.000
_cell.length_c   1.000
_cell.angle_alpha   90.00
_cell.angle_beta   90.00
_cell.angle_gamma   90.00
#
_symmetry.space_group_name_H-M   'P 1'
#
loop_
_entity.id
_entity.type
_entity.pdbx_description
1 polymer ?
#
loop_
_entity_poly.entity_id
_entity_poly.type
_entity_poly.pdbx_seq_one_letter_code
_entity_poly.pdbx_strand_id
1 'polypeptide(L)'
;MTGKRNKHLRVPVSTEEEQTIKRKAQDTGLPVARYMRLVSQGYMVQSTIDLCQVEKLLKINGDLGRAGGLLKLWLSDDKRAAGMDRKAIFGVLQEIKETQGLMSRVLKRVVTKG
;
A
#
# COMPACT_ATOMS: atom_id res chain seq x y z
N MET A 1 -3.51 -36.98 2.32
CA MET A 1 -2.24 -37.29 3.00
C MET A 1 -1.14 -36.38 2.45
N THR A 2 -0.80 -35.30 3.15
CA THR A 2 0.36 -34.45 2.79
C THR A 2 1.63 -35.17 3.25
N GLY A 3 2.27 -35.91 2.34
CA GLY A 3 3.51 -36.63 2.65
C GLY A 3 4.61 -35.69 3.16
N LYS A 4 5.46 -36.19 4.08
CA LYS A 4 6.65 -35.48 4.57
C LYS A 4 7.47 -34.99 3.36
N ARG A 5 7.86 -33.71 3.37
CA ARG A 5 8.70 -33.11 2.33
C ARG A 5 10.14 -33.60 2.50
N ASN A 6 10.51 -34.65 1.78
CA ASN A 6 11.84 -35.29 1.83
C ASN A 6 12.66 -35.12 0.52
N LYS A 7 12.03 -34.65 -0.56
CA LYS A 7 12.68 -34.39 -1.84
C LYS A 7 13.31 -32.99 -1.85
N HIS A 8 14.52 -32.90 -2.39
CA HIS A 8 15.28 -31.67 -2.51
C HIS A 8 15.44 -31.32 -3.99
N LEU A 9 15.22 -30.05 -4.33
CA LEU A 9 15.55 -29.49 -5.63
C LEU A 9 16.87 -28.73 -5.48
N ARG A 10 17.88 -29.08 -6.28
CA ARG A 10 19.13 -28.34 -6.36
C ARG A 10 19.05 -27.39 -7.55
N VAL A 11 19.17 -26.10 -7.26
CA VAL A 11 19.21 -25.05 -8.27
C VAL A 11 20.57 -24.37 -8.13
N PRO A 12 21.54 -24.67 -9.01
CA PRO A 12 22.80 -23.95 -9.06
C PRO A 12 22.51 -22.47 -9.34
N VAL A 13 23.11 -21.59 -8.55
CA VAL A 13 22.95 -20.13 -8.68
C VAL A 13 24.32 -19.47 -8.55
N SER A 14 24.49 -18.31 -9.19
CA SER A 14 25.62 -17.43 -8.93
C SER A 14 25.48 -16.74 -7.57
N THR A 15 26.57 -16.15 -7.08
CA THR A 15 26.57 -15.37 -5.83
C THR A 15 25.57 -14.21 -5.86
N GLU A 16 25.44 -13.54 -7.01
CA GLU A 16 24.52 -12.41 -7.22
C GLU A 16 23.06 -12.86 -7.21
N GLU A 17 22.79 -14.00 -7.84
CA GLU A 17 21.45 -14.62 -7.86
C GLU A 17 21.05 -15.06 -6.45
N GLU A 18 21.94 -15.69 -5.69
CA GLU A 18 21.68 -16.10 -4.31
C GLU A 18 21.31 -14.90 -3.42
N GLN A 19 22.10 -13.81 -3.49
CA GLN A 19 21.82 -12.59 -2.74
C GLN A 19 20.47 -11.98 -3.13
N THR A 20 20.18 -11.93 -4.42
CA THR A 20 18.91 -11.40 -4.94
C THR A 20 17.73 -12.23 -4.44
N ILE A 21 17.83 -13.56 -4.47
CA ILE A 21 16.78 -14.47 -3.99
C ILE A 21 16.57 -14.29 -2.48
N LYS A 22 17.64 -14.22 -1.70
CA LYS A 22 17.58 -13.99 -0.24
C LYS A 22 16.91 -12.66 0.08
N ARG A 23 17.28 -11.59 -0.62
CA ARG A 23 16.69 -10.25 -0.43
C ARG A 23 15.19 -10.25 -0.75
N LYS A 24 14.80 -10.81 -1.90
CA LYS A 24 13.36 -10.91 -2.27
C LYS A 24 12.57 -11.76 -1.27
N ALA A 25 13.14 -12.85 -0.78
CA ALA A 25 12.49 -13.65 0.26
C ALA A 25 12.32 -12.86 1.57
N GLN A 26 13.35 -12.11 1.99
CA GLN A 26 13.31 -11.24 3.16
C GLN A 26 12.27 -10.14 3.03
N ASP A 27 12.17 -9.49 1.86
CA ASP A 27 11.17 -8.46 1.59
C ASP A 27 9.74 -9.01 1.76
N THR A 28 9.51 -10.27 1.39
CA THR A 28 8.21 -10.94 1.56
C THR A 28 7.98 -11.51 2.97
N GLY A 29 8.96 -11.42 3.88
CA GLY A 29 8.87 -11.99 5.23
C GLY A 29 8.88 -13.53 5.26
N LEU A 30 9.26 -14.19 4.16
CA LEU A 30 9.23 -15.64 4.03
C LEU A 30 10.63 -16.25 4.06
N PRO A 31 10.79 -17.47 4.60
CA PRO A 31 12.01 -18.24 4.40
C PRO A 31 12.24 -18.49 2.90
N VAL A 32 13.50 -18.42 2.45
CA VAL A 32 13.89 -18.59 1.04
C VAL A 32 13.24 -19.80 0.38
N ALA A 33 13.26 -20.96 1.04
CA ALA A 33 12.65 -22.18 0.50
C ALA A 33 11.13 -22.07 0.33
N ARG A 34 10.43 -21.31 1.18
CA ARG A 34 9.00 -21.06 1.03
C ARG A 34 8.73 -20.05 -0.08
N TYR A 35 9.50 -18.97 -0.15
CA TYR A 35 9.44 -17.98 -1.23
C TYR A 35 9.62 -18.66 -2.59
N MET A 36 10.70 -19.42 -2.78
CA MET A 36 10.97 -20.11 -4.04
C MET A 36 9.87 -21.10 -4.41
N ARG A 37 9.35 -21.88 -3.45
CA ARG A 37 8.23 -22.81 -3.74
C ARG A 37 6.99 -22.10 -4.23
N LEU A 38 6.62 -20.98 -3.62
CA LEU A 38 5.45 -20.20 -4.02
C LEU A 38 5.65 -19.64 -5.43
N VAL A 39 6.79 -18.98 -5.67
CA VAL A 39 7.13 -18.41 -6.98
C VAL A 39 7.19 -19.50 -8.07
N SER A 40 7.84 -20.64 -7.80
CA SER A 40 7.94 -21.76 -8.76
C SER A 40 6.60 -22.46 -9.03
N GLN A 41 5.61 -22.29 -8.15
CA GLN A 41 4.24 -22.79 -8.35
C GLN A 41 3.31 -21.74 -8.99
N GLY A 42 3.84 -20.57 -9.36
CA GLY A 42 3.08 -19.49 -9.99
C GLY A 42 2.29 -18.62 -9.01
N TYR A 43 2.50 -18.77 -7.69
CA TYR A 43 1.89 -17.87 -6.71
C TYR A 43 2.61 -16.52 -6.71
N MET A 44 1.82 -15.45 -6.74
CA MET A 44 2.33 -14.10 -6.55
C MET A 44 2.66 -13.88 -5.07
N VAL A 45 3.90 -13.52 -4.77
CA VAL A 45 4.35 -13.24 -3.41
C VAL A 45 4.55 -11.73 -3.26
N GLN A 46 3.69 -11.08 -2.49
CA GLN A 46 3.76 -9.64 -2.23
C GLN A 46 4.85 -9.32 -1.20
N SER A 47 5.55 -8.19 -1.40
CA SER A 47 6.51 -7.67 -0.43
C SER A 47 5.79 -7.11 0.80
N THR A 48 6.33 -7.40 1.99
CA THR A 48 5.91 -6.81 3.27
C THR A 48 6.08 -5.30 3.27
N ILE A 49 7.10 -4.80 2.56
CA ILE A 49 7.36 -3.36 2.41
C ILE A 49 6.20 -2.73 1.64
N ASP A 50 5.73 -3.34 0.56
CA ASP A 50 4.60 -2.82 -0.23
C ASP A 50 3.33 -2.75 0.62
N LEU A 51 3.05 -3.78 1.42
CA LEU A 51 1.90 -3.80 2.34
C LEU A 51 1.99 -2.69 3.40
N CYS A 52 3.15 -2.49 4.02
CA CYS A 52 3.37 -1.42 5.00
C CYS A 52 3.17 -0.02 4.38
N GLN A 53 3.61 0.18 3.14
CA GLN A 53 3.43 1.45 2.44
C GLN A 53 1.95 1.70 2.06
N VAL A 54 1.23 0.63 1.69
CA VAL A 54 -0.23 0.68 1.48
C VAL A 54 -0.95 1.07 2.77
N GLU A 55 -0.60 0.48 3.92
CA GLU A 55 -1.21 0.82 5.21
C GLU A 55 -0.99 2.28 5.61
N LYS A 56 0.23 2.79 5.44
CA LYS A 56 0.53 4.21 5.72
C LYS A 56 -0.29 5.15 4.85
N LEU A 57 -0.42 4.83 3.56
CA LEU A 57 -1.23 5.62 2.63
C LEU A 57 -2.72 5.59 2.99
N LEU A 58 -3.26 4.45 3.42
CA LEU A 58 -4.63 4.35 3.93
C LEU A 58 -4.87 5.26 5.14
N LYS A 59 -3.91 5.28 6.08
CA LYS A 59 -3.99 6.14 7.27
C LYS A 59 -4.01 7.63 6.90
N ILE A 60 -3.08 8.07 6.06
CA ILE A 60 -3.03 9.45 5.57
C ILE A 60 -4.34 9.85 4.87
N ASN A 61 -4.90 8.95 4.04
CA ASN A 61 -6.16 9.21 3.36
C ASN A 61 -7.32 9.37 4.35
N GLY A 62 -7.37 8.55 5.41
CA GLY A 62 -8.36 8.65 6.49
C GLY A 62 -8.26 9.98 7.24
N ASP A 63 -7.04 10.40 7.61
CA ASP A 63 -6.80 11.66 8.33
C ASP A 63 -7.21 12.88 7.49
N LEU A 64 -6.90 12.88 6.20
CA LEU A 64 -7.34 13.92 5.26
C LEU A 64 -8.87 13.95 5.11
N GLY A 65 -9.54 12.79 5.10
CA GLY A 65 -11.00 12.71 5.04
C GLY A 65 -11.65 13.35 6.28
N ARG A 66 -11.06 13.09 7.45
CA ARG A 66 -11.48 13.71 8.71
C ARG A 66 -11.24 15.22 8.71
N ALA A 67 -10.09 15.69 8.24
CA ALA A 67 -9.77 17.11 8.13
C ALA A 67 -10.77 17.84 7.22
N GLY A 68 -11.11 17.26 6.07
CA GLY A 68 -12.12 17.82 5.16
C GLY A 68 -13.52 17.86 5.78
N GLY A 69 -13.90 16.85 6.57
CA GLY A 69 -15.17 16.82 7.31
C GLY A 69 -15.24 17.90 8.38
N LEU A 70 -14.16 18.10 9.15
CA LEU A 70 -14.05 19.15 10.15
C LEU A 70 -14.12 20.54 9.52
N LEU A 71 -13.42 20.75 8.40
CA LEU A 71 -13.48 22.01 7.67
C LEU A 71 -14.89 22.30 7.14
N LYS A 72 -15.59 21.29 6.61
CA LYS A 72 -16.99 21.43 6.21
C LYS A 72 -17.90 21.82 7.38
N LEU A 73 -17.72 21.20 8.55
CA LEU A 73 -18.47 21.55 9.76
C LEU A 73 -18.18 22.99 10.18
N TRP A 74 -16.92 23.40 10.14
CA TRP A 74 -16.49 24.74 10.51
C TRP A 74 -17.04 25.83 9.57
N LEU A 75 -17.10 25.54 8.26
CA LEU A 75 -17.73 26.42 7.26
C LEU A 75 -19.26 26.50 7.37
N SER A 76 -19.89 25.51 8.01
CA SER A 76 -21.35 25.51 8.24
C SER A 76 -21.74 26.44 9.40
N ASP A 77 -20.77 26.94 10.16
CA ASP A 77 -20.97 27.90 11.25
C ASP A 77 -20.84 29.34 10.71
N ASP A 78 -21.98 29.98 10.40
CA ASP A 78 -22.05 31.29 9.73
C ASP A 78 -21.32 32.41 10.48
N LYS A 79 -21.17 32.30 11.80
CA LYS A 79 -20.43 33.28 12.61
C LYS A 79 -18.91 33.15 12.47
N ARG A 80 -18.40 31.94 12.22
CA ARG A 80 -16.96 31.65 12.04
C ARG A 80 -16.51 31.80 10.61
N ALA A 81 -17.44 31.65 9.65
CA ALA A 81 -17.19 31.82 8.22
C ALA A 81 -17.30 33.28 7.74
N ALA A 82 -17.58 34.25 8.64
CA ALA A 82 -17.68 35.65 8.31
C ALA A 82 -16.29 36.23 7.95
N GLY A 83 -16.12 36.66 6.70
CA GLY A 83 -14.89 37.32 6.22
C GLY A 83 -13.91 36.43 5.45
N MET A 84 -14.20 35.13 5.27
CA MET A 84 -13.38 34.24 4.43
C MET A 84 -13.93 34.11 3.02
N ASP A 85 -13.02 34.04 2.04
CA ASP A 85 -13.38 33.62 0.70
C ASP A 85 -13.69 32.12 0.68
N ARG A 86 -14.99 31.81 0.82
CA ARG A 86 -15.50 30.45 0.79
C ARG A 86 -15.06 29.73 -0.49
N LYS A 87 -14.94 30.41 -1.65
CA LYS A 87 -14.53 29.78 -2.91
C LYS A 87 -13.10 29.25 -2.86
N ALA A 88 -12.15 30.01 -2.32
CA ALA A 88 -10.76 29.56 -2.18
C ALA A 88 -10.65 28.32 -1.29
N ILE A 89 -11.39 28.29 -0.16
CA ILE A 89 -11.38 27.16 0.77
C ILE A 89 -12.03 25.92 0.14
N PHE A 90 -13.15 26.10 -0.57
CA PHE A 90 -13.77 25.01 -1.32
C PHE A 90 -12.84 24.47 -2.43
N GLY A 91 -12.07 25.32 -3.09
CA GLY A 91 -11.05 24.93 -4.07
C GLY A 91 -9.98 24.03 -3.46
N VAL A 92 -9.39 24.44 -2.33
CA VAL A 92 -8.38 23.63 -1.61
C VAL A 92 -8.98 22.30 -1.13
N LEU A 93 -10.22 22.30 -0.63
CA LEU A 93 -10.93 21.08 -0.25
C LEU A 93 -11.13 20.12 -1.43
N GLN A 94 -11.39 20.67 -2.61
CA GLN A 94 -11.58 19.90 -3.83
C GLN A 94 -10.26 19.31 -4.31
N GLU A 95 -9.16 20.08 -4.30
CA GLU A 95 -7.81 19.58 -4.62
C GLU A 95 -7.36 18.46 -3.66
N ILE A 96 -7.65 18.60 -2.35
CA ILE A 96 -7.39 17.55 -1.37
C ILE A 96 -8.16 16.28 -1.74
N LYS A 97 -9.46 16.40 -2.07
CA LYS A 97 -10.28 15.24 -2.48
C LYS A 97 -9.79 14.59 -3.76
N GLU A 98 -9.35 15.38 -4.74
CA GLU A 98 -8.80 14.87 -6.00
C GLU A 98 -7.49 14.11 -5.76
N THR A 99 -6.63 14.66 -4.91
CA THR A 99 -5.37 14.03 -4.48
C THR A 99 -5.65 12.72 -3.74
N GLN A 100 -6.64 12.69 -2.84
CA GLN A 100 -7.10 11.47 -2.19
C GLN A 100 -7.63 10.43 -3.19
N GLY A 101 -8.38 10.86 -4.20
CA GLY A 101 -8.88 10.00 -5.27
C GLY A 101 -7.77 9.40 -6.14
N LEU A 102 -6.71 10.16 -6.41
CA LEU A 102 -5.49 9.67 -7.08
C LEU A 102 -4.77 8.63 -6.20
N MET A 103 -4.54 8.95 -4.93
CA MET A 103 -3.91 8.02 -3.97
C MET A 103 -4.71 6.72 -3.85
N SER A 104 -6.04 6.79 -3.72
CA SER A 104 -6.91 5.61 -3.64
C SER A 104 -6.86 4.74 -4.90
N ARG A 105 -6.74 5.34 -6.09
CA ARG A 105 -6.59 4.61 -7.36
C ARG A 105 -5.26 3.89 -7.46
N VAL A 106 -4.17 4.54 -7.05
CA VAL A 106 -2.83 3.91 -6.98
C VAL A 106 -2.87 2.74 -6.00
N LEU A 107 -3.48 2.95 -4.84
CA LEU A 107 -3.60 1.94 -3.79
C LEU A 107 -4.42 0.72 -4.25
N LYS A 108 -5.55 0.95 -4.92
CA LYS A 108 -6.34 -0.12 -5.55
C LYS A 108 -5.50 -0.91 -6.55
N ARG A 109 -4.72 -0.24 -7.40
CA ARG A 109 -3.87 -0.90 -8.40
C ARG A 109 -2.78 -1.78 -7.77
N VAL A 110 -2.18 -1.33 -6.66
CA VAL A 110 -1.17 -2.12 -5.93
C VAL A 110 -1.81 -3.35 -5.27
N VAL A 111 -3.03 -3.20 -4.73
CA VAL A 111 -3.77 -4.32 -4.10
C VAL A 111 -4.37 -5.30 -5.11
N THR A 112 -4.82 -4.85 -6.30
CA THR A 112 -5.41 -5.74 -7.33
C THR A 112 -4.40 -6.39 -8.27
N LYS A 113 -3.15 -5.91 -8.33
CA LYS A 113 -2.09 -6.56 -9.10
C LYS A 113 -1.34 -7.64 -8.32
N GLY A 114 -1.73 -7.96 -7.08
CA GLY A 114 -1.14 -9.07 -6.32
C GLY A 114 -2.09 -10.21 -6.07
#